data_AF-D8LL56-F1
#
_entry.id   AF-D8LL56-F1
#
_cell.length_a   1.000
_cell.length_b   1.000
_cell.length_c   1.000
_cell.angle_alpha   90.00
_cell.angle_beta   90.00
_cell.angle_gamma   90.00
#
_symmetry.space_group_name_H-M   'P 1'
#
loop_
_entity.id
_entity.type
_entity.pdbx_description
1 polymer ?
#
loop_
_entity_poly.entity_id
_entity_poly.type
_entity_poly.pdbx_seq_one_letter_code
_entity_poly.pdbx_strand_id
1 'polypeptide(L)'
;MEFETLSKEGGYRVCIDMAFDDLMLEKAQASLVQQVLYAYGTNRKAAQPCRVTLSGMGPIMTAKVNKLQGFDTWLGMTTDSRCYTEIFDKEELIYLSADSPATITHLEKGKVYIVGGLVDRNAHKGLCYEKAKKQEIVTGRLPLKKEDLYGAHSKVLATNHVFDILVRAMGNGGDLEKVEKKALPPRKRANWTGGDDRGPSSMPIRKQKSEKPDETSAESDRNSPELGVAGKEGERAAGADPGGESKEGSTTAGDNNEKSGEGGEKVDAGVEEEKIETGVKRVLDDGCREETSSSGLDAKRRNSQSAGPE
;
A
#
# COMPACT_ATOMS: atom_id res chain seq x y z
N MET A 1 -8.27 -19.09 -15.35
CA MET A 1 -7.63 -20.42 -15.29
C MET A 1 -6.11 -20.32 -15.21
N GLU A 2 -5.40 -19.56 -16.07
CA GLU A 2 -3.92 -19.48 -16.03
C GLU A 2 -3.30 -19.00 -14.71
N PHE A 3 -3.85 -17.97 -14.07
CA PHE A 3 -3.25 -17.40 -12.85
C PHE A 3 -3.29 -18.38 -11.67
N GLU A 4 -4.36 -19.16 -11.56
CA GLU A 4 -4.54 -20.16 -10.51
C GLU A 4 -3.65 -21.39 -10.72
N THR A 5 -3.36 -21.75 -11.97
CA THR A 5 -2.48 -22.88 -12.30
C THR A 5 -1.00 -22.52 -12.12
N LEU A 6 -0.57 -21.30 -12.44
CA LEU A 6 0.81 -20.83 -12.20
C LEU A 6 1.15 -20.66 -10.72
N SER A 7 0.12 -20.60 -9.86
CA SER A 7 0.23 -20.40 -8.42
C SER A 7 0.03 -21.67 -7.59
N LYS A 8 -0.45 -22.78 -8.17
CA LYS A 8 -0.66 -24.04 -7.44
C LYS A 8 0.52 -25.00 -7.67
N GLU A 9 1.24 -25.24 -6.56
CA GLU A 9 2.35 -26.19 -6.35
C GLU A 9 3.66 -25.89 -7.09
N GLY A 10 4.72 -25.58 -6.31
CA GLY A 10 6.06 -25.29 -6.81
C GLY A 10 6.29 -23.85 -7.31
N GLY A 11 5.31 -22.96 -7.20
CA GLY A 11 5.44 -21.53 -7.52
C GLY A 11 6.15 -20.72 -6.42
N TYR A 12 6.51 -19.48 -6.75
CA TYR A 12 7.05 -18.54 -5.76
C TYR A 12 5.93 -17.96 -4.88
N ARG A 13 6.25 -17.68 -3.63
CA ARG A 13 5.34 -17.06 -2.65
C ARG A 13 6.00 -15.85 -2.01
N VAL A 14 5.23 -14.78 -1.84
CA VAL A 14 5.64 -13.58 -1.12
C VAL A 14 4.64 -13.33 0.01
N CYS A 15 5.15 -13.04 1.20
CA CYS A 15 4.33 -12.55 2.30
C CYS A 15 4.68 -11.08 2.55
N ILE A 16 3.67 -10.22 2.66
CA ILE A 16 3.86 -8.86 3.18
C ILE A 16 3.39 -8.88 4.64
N ASP A 17 4.32 -8.64 5.55
CA ASP A 17 4.08 -8.59 6.99
C ASP A 17 3.44 -7.24 7.36
N MET A 18 2.15 -7.25 7.70
CA MET A 18 1.36 -6.04 7.94
C MET A 18 1.21 -5.71 9.43
N ALA A 19 1.95 -6.40 10.31
CA ALA A 19 1.82 -6.29 11.77
C ALA A 19 2.48 -5.03 12.37
N PHE A 20 2.64 -3.95 11.60
CA PHE A 20 3.34 -2.72 11.99
C PHE A 20 2.43 -1.47 12.05
N ASP A 21 1.12 -1.66 12.01
CA ASP A 21 0.16 -0.55 11.91
C ASP A 21 0.23 0.44 13.08
N ASP A 22 0.51 -0.02 14.30
CA ASP A 22 0.73 0.84 15.48
C ASP A 22 1.98 1.72 15.39
N LEU A 23 2.92 1.37 14.51
CA LEU A 23 4.17 2.12 14.28
C LEU A 23 4.06 3.14 13.14
N MET A 24 2.89 3.22 12.49
CA MET A 24 2.68 4.10 11.36
C MET A 24 1.57 5.11 11.64
N LEU A 25 1.87 6.37 11.41
CA LEU A 25 0.85 7.42 11.31
C LEU A 25 -0.09 7.13 10.13
N GLU A 26 -1.31 7.69 10.15
CA GLU A 26 -2.32 7.42 9.12
C GLU A 26 -1.83 7.69 7.68
N LYS A 27 -1.00 8.72 7.49
CA LYS A 27 -0.38 9.03 6.19
C LYS A 27 0.56 7.92 5.72
N ALA A 28 1.34 7.33 6.63
CA ALA A 28 2.22 6.20 6.35
C ALA A 28 1.42 4.93 6.07
N GLN A 29 0.36 4.66 6.84
CA GLN A 29 -0.58 3.56 6.59
C GLN A 29 -1.24 3.68 5.20
N ALA A 30 -1.70 4.89 4.83
CA ALA A 30 -2.26 5.15 3.50
C ALA A 30 -1.23 4.95 2.37
N SER A 31 0.03 5.34 2.61
CA SER A 31 1.13 5.07 1.68
C SER A 31 1.38 3.57 1.51
N LEU A 32 1.35 2.80 2.58
CA LEU A 32 1.49 1.34 2.51
C LEU A 32 0.35 0.69 1.71
N VAL A 33 -0.90 1.13 1.91
CA VAL A 33 -2.06 0.64 1.14
C VAL A 33 -1.89 0.90 -0.36
N GLN A 34 -1.36 2.08 -0.73
CA GLN A 34 -1.00 2.36 -2.14
C GLN A 34 0.13 1.44 -2.63
N GLN A 35 1.13 1.17 -1.81
CA GLN A 35 2.21 0.23 -2.15
C GLN A 35 1.69 -1.19 -2.38
N VAL A 36 0.71 -1.66 -1.61
CA VAL A 36 0.01 -2.94 -1.83
C VAL A 36 -0.73 -2.95 -3.17
N LEU A 37 -1.44 -1.87 -3.50
CA LEU A 37 -2.10 -1.71 -4.81
C LEU A 37 -1.08 -1.78 -5.97
N TYR A 38 0.07 -1.13 -5.84
CA TYR A 38 1.15 -1.22 -6.84
C TYR A 38 1.74 -2.63 -6.93
N ALA A 39 1.94 -3.31 -5.80
CA ALA A 39 2.42 -4.68 -5.77
C ALA A 39 1.46 -5.62 -6.53
N TYR A 40 0.15 -5.52 -6.28
CA TYR A 40 -0.86 -6.27 -7.02
C TYR A 40 -0.83 -5.98 -8.53
N GLY A 41 -0.81 -4.70 -8.90
CA GLY A 41 -0.75 -4.29 -10.32
C GLY A 41 0.52 -4.78 -11.03
N THR A 42 1.64 -4.86 -10.32
CA THR A 42 2.92 -5.40 -10.82
C THR A 42 2.84 -6.92 -10.97
N ASN A 43 2.33 -7.62 -9.96
CA ASN A 43 2.18 -9.09 -9.99
C ASN A 43 1.29 -9.55 -11.16
N ARG A 44 0.20 -8.81 -11.43
CA ARG A 44 -0.70 -9.10 -12.55
C ARG A 44 -0.05 -9.02 -13.94
N LYS A 45 0.99 -8.20 -14.07
CA LYS A 45 1.71 -7.97 -15.33
C LYS A 45 3.02 -8.77 -15.41
N ALA A 46 3.32 -9.53 -14.36
CA ALA A 46 4.56 -10.28 -14.26
C ALA A 46 4.60 -11.41 -15.29
N ALA A 47 5.78 -11.67 -15.84
CA ALA A 47 6.02 -12.87 -16.65
C ALA A 47 5.81 -14.15 -15.81
N GLN A 48 6.13 -14.09 -14.51
CA GLN A 48 5.89 -15.16 -13.55
C GLN A 48 5.18 -14.57 -12.32
N PRO A 49 3.84 -14.54 -12.30
CA PRO A 49 3.10 -14.11 -11.11
C PRO A 49 3.32 -15.05 -9.93
N CYS A 50 3.19 -14.52 -8.71
CA CYS A 50 3.35 -15.26 -7.46
C CYS A 50 2.11 -15.16 -6.56
N ARG A 51 2.01 -16.05 -5.57
CA ARG A 51 1.01 -15.90 -4.49
C ARG A 51 1.51 -14.86 -3.50
N VAL A 52 0.63 -13.94 -3.13
CA VAL A 52 0.89 -12.89 -2.16
C VAL A 52 -0.05 -13.06 -0.97
N THR A 53 0.50 -13.06 0.24
CA THR A 53 -0.29 -13.06 1.47
C THR A 53 0.05 -11.84 2.30
N LEU A 54 -0.95 -11.02 2.62
CA LEU A 54 -0.87 -9.94 3.59
C LEU A 54 -1.16 -10.55 4.97
N SER A 55 -0.13 -10.78 5.79
CA SER A 55 -0.26 -11.43 7.10
C SER A 55 -0.24 -10.42 8.24
N GLY A 56 -0.67 -10.82 9.44
CA GLY A 56 -0.68 -9.94 10.61
C GLY A 56 -1.63 -8.75 10.44
N MET A 57 -2.72 -8.95 9.68
CA MET A 57 -3.66 -7.88 9.32
C MET A 57 -4.44 -7.40 10.54
N GLY A 58 -4.00 -6.28 11.13
CA GLY A 58 -4.74 -5.56 12.16
C GLY A 58 -6.02 -4.90 11.62
N PRO A 59 -6.97 -4.53 12.50
CA PRO A 59 -8.27 -3.98 12.10
C PRO A 59 -8.15 -2.70 11.27
N ILE A 60 -7.17 -1.84 11.59
CA ILE A 60 -6.93 -0.58 10.86
C ILE A 60 -6.53 -0.87 9.41
N MET A 61 -5.54 -1.75 9.20
CA MET A 61 -5.07 -2.08 7.86
C MET A 61 -6.12 -2.86 7.08
N THR A 62 -6.84 -3.79 7.71
CA THR A 62 -7.97 -4.50 7.11
C THR A 62 -9.03 -3.54 6.59
N ALA A 63 -9.46 -2.58 7.41
CA ALA A 63 -10.45 -1.59 7.00
C ALA A 63 -9.97 -0.70 5.84
N LYS A 64 -8.68 -0.36 5.78
CA LYS A 64 -8.13 0.46 4.68
C LYS A 64 -7.95 -0.35 3.39
N VAL A 65 -7.48 -1.59 3.48
CA VAL A 65 -7.28 -2.47 2.32
C VAL A 65 -8.61 -2.88 1.70
N ASN A 66 -9.64 -3.17 2.51
CA ASN A 66 -10.99 -3.51 2.01
C ASN A 66 -11.67 -2.35 1.26
N LYS A 67 -11.18 -1.11 1.40
CA LYS A 67 -11.66 0.05 0.63
C LYS A 67 -11.04 0.13 -0.77
N LEU A 68 -10.03 -0.68 -1.08
CA LEU A 68 -9.47 -0.75 -2.43
C LEU A 68 -10.51 -1.38 -3.37
N GLN A 69 -10.71 -0.74 -4.53
CA GLN A 69 -11.70 -1.18 -5.49
C GLN A 69 -11.43 -2.62 -5.97
N GLY A 70 -12.43 -3.48 -5.79
CA GLY A 70 -12.40 -4.87 -6.24
C GLY A 70 -11.43 -5.77 -5.47
N PHE A 71 -10.92 -5.35 -4.31
CA PHE A 71 -9.95 -6.10 -3.52
C PHE A 71 -10.37 -7.55 -3.23
N ASP A 72 -11.65 -7.74 -2.94
CA ASP A 72 -12.32 -9.03 -2.75
C ASP A 72 -12.21 -9.99 -3.95
N THR A 73 -11.99 -9.45 -5.16
CA THR A 73 -11.85 -10.21 -6.40
C THR A 73 -10.40 -10.32 -6.90
N TRP A 74 -9.43 -9.85 -6.11
CA TRP A 74 -8.03 -9.86 -6.54
C TRP A 74 -7.46 -11.27 -6.58
N LEU A 75 -6.98 -11.68 -7.76
CA LEU A 75 -6.39 -13.00 -7.94
C LEU A 75 -4.96 -13.04 -7.40
N GLY A 76 -4.64 -14.07 -6.64
CA GLY A 76 -3.28 -14.30 -6.14
C GLY A 76 -2.86 -13.43 -4.96
N MET A 77 -3.74 -12.61 -4.41
CA MET A 77 -3.47 -11.83 -3.21
C MET A 77 -4.53 -12.13 -2.16
N THR A 78 -4.11 -12.56 -0.98
CA THR A 78 -5.01 -12.88 0.14
C THR A 78 -4.60 -12.13 1.40
N THR A 79 -5.54 -11.94 2.32
CA THR A 79 -5.28 -11.39 3.66
C THR A 79 -5.45 -12.48 4.72
N ASP A 80 -4.66 -12.40 5.78
CA ASP A 80 -4.80 -13.24 6.96
C ASP A 80 -4.49 -12.40 8.21
N SER A 81 -5.32 -12.52 9.26
CA SER A 81 -5.11 -11.84 10.54
C SER A 81 -3.91 -12.42 11.30
N ARG A 82 -3.63 -13.72 11.13
CA ARG A 82 -2.60 -14.46 11.86
C ARG A 82 -1.20 -14.09 11.43
N CYS A 83 -0.21 -14.46 12.24
CA CYS A 83 1.18 -14.26 11.88
C CYS A 83 1.60 -15.18 10.74
N TYR A 84 2.56 -14.74 9.91
CA TYR A 84 3.13 -15.60 8.88
C TYR A 84 3.73 -16.90 9.43
N THR A 85 4.17 -16.92 10.70
CA THR A 85 4.65 -18.12 11.40
C THR A 85 3.57 -19.15 11.70
N GLU A 86 2.29 -18.76 11.65
CA GLU A 86 1.14 -19.65 11.83
C GLU A 86 0.50 -20.05 10.49
N ILE A 87 0.89 -19.38 9.40
CA ILE A 87 0.34 -19.58 8.06
C ILE A 87 1.23 -20.49 7.22
N PHE A 88 2.54 -20.42 7.43
CA PHE A 88 3.56 -21.13 6.65
C PHE A 88 4.51 -21.92 7.55
N ASP A 89 5.07 -22.99 7.00
CA ASP A 89 6.09 -23.77 7.68
C ASP A 89 7.38 -22.94 7.82
N LYS A 90 8.00 -22.96 9.00
CA LYS A 90 9.14 -22.12 9.36
C LYS A 90 10.31 -22.30 8.41
N GLU A 91 10.53 -23.52 7.92
CA GLU A 91 11.61 -23.91 7.01
C GLU A 91 11.46 -23.29 5.60
N GLU A 92 10.26 -22.86 5.24
CA GLU A 92 9.97 -22.19 3.98
C GLU A 92 10.25 -20.68 4.06
N LEU A 93 10.29 -20.10 5.25
CA LEU A 93 10.32 -18.66 5.46
C LEU A 93 11.73 -18.06 5.27
N ILE A 94 11.80 -16.99 4.49
CA ILE A 94 12.99 -16.14 4.38
C ILE A 94 12.55 -14.69 4.57
N TYR A 95 12.96 -14.06 5.67
CA TYR A 95 12.64 -12.67 5.95
C TYR A 95 13.65 -11.72 5.29
N LEU A 96 13.16 -10.85 4.41
CA LEU A 96 13.99 -9.86 3.74
C LEU A 96 14.20 -8.62 4.60
N SER A 97 15.46 -8.33 4.92
CA SER A 97 15.84 -7.12 5.64
C SER A 97 17.18 -6.59 5.14
N ALA A 98 17.29 -5.26 4.99
CA ALA A 98 18.53 -4.61 4.59
C ALA A 98 19.65 -4.77 5.64
N ASP A 99 19.27 -5.00 6.90
CA ASP A 99 20.19 -5.19 8.03
C ASP A 99 20.69 -6.64 8.17
N SER A 100 20.17 -7.58 7.36
CA SER A 100 20.64 -8.96 7.40
C SER A 100 22.13 -9.06 7.00
N PRO A 101 22.95 -9.85 7.71
CA PRO A 101 24.33 -10.09 7.32
C PRO A 101 24.43 -10.98 6.07
N ALA A 102 23.46 -11.87 5.86
CA ALA A 102 23.41 -12.78 4.72
C ALA A 102 22.82 -12.10 3.49
N THR A 103 23.41 -12.35 2.32
CA THR A 103 22.91 -11.82 1.04
C THR A 103 22.26 -12.95 0.25
N ILE A 104 21.05 -12.74 -0.25
CA ILE A 104 20.38 -13.67 -1.16
C ILE A 104 20.62 -13.23 -2.61
N THR A 105 21.04 -14.17 -3.45
CA THR A 105 21.31 -13.88 -4.88
C THR A 105 20.33 -14.59 -5.80
N HIS A 106 19.66 -15.64 -5.32
CA HIS A 106 18.67 -16.40 -6.05
C HIS A 106 17.42 -16.65 -5.21
N LEU A 107 16.26 -16.62 -5.87
CA LEU A 107 15.00 -17.06 -5.32
C LEU A 107 14.80 -18.55 -5.58
N GLU A 108 14.32 -19.25 -4.56
CA GLU A 108 14.02 -20.67 -4.59
C GLU A 108 12.52 -20.88 -4.62
N LYS A 109 12.09 -21.82 -5.47
CA LYS A 109 10.72 -22.31 -5.47
C LYS A 109 10.44 -23.04 -4.15
N GLY A 110 9.20 -22.97 -3.67
CA GLY A 110 8.84 -23.55 -2.37
C GLY A 110 9.28 -22.72 -1.17
N LYS A 111 10.00 -21.60 -1.34
CA LYS A 111 10.20 -20.62 -0.26
C LYS A 111 9.09 -19.57 -0.23
N VAL A 112 8.96 -18.92 0.93
CA VAL A 112 8.10 -17.75 1.19
C VAL A 112 8.99 -16.58 1.56
N TYR A 113 9.06 -15.59 0.67
CA TYR A 113 9.84 -14.38 0.90
C TYR A 113 9.00 -13.35 1.65
N ILE A 114 9.37 -13.04 2.89
CA ILE A 114 8.67 -12.06 3.73
C ILE A 114 9.24 -10.67 3.49
N VAL A 115 8.37 -9.70 3.24
CA VAL A 115 8.70 -8.27 3.09
C VAL A 115 7.99 -7.50 4.19
N GLY A 116 8.71 -6.66 4.93
CA GLY A 116 8.10 -5.76 5.90
C GLY A 116 7.13 -4.77 5.25
N GLY A 117 5.86 -4.82 5.64
CA GLY A 117 4.85 -3.82 5.31
C GLY A 117 4.96 -2.63 6.26
N LEU A 118 6.06 -1.87 6.16
CA LEU A 118 6.38 -0.76 7.04
C LEU A 118 6.81 0.47 6.24
N VAL A 119 6.22 1.62 6.56
CA VAL A 119 6.59 2.93 5.98
C VAL A 119 7.04 3.86 7.10
N ASP A 120 8.32 3.76 7.46
CA ASP A 120 8.92 4.47 8.60
C ASP A 120 10.07 5.40 8.19
N ARG A 121 10.39 5.47 6.89
CA ARG A 121 11.60 6.16 6.38
C ARG A 121 12.90 5.67 7.03
N ASN A 122 12.95 4.40 7.46
CA ASN A 122 14.04 3.79 8.20
C ASN A 122 14.30 4.45 9.57
N ALA A 123 13.25 4.90 10.24
CA ALA A 123 13.30 5.36 11.63
C ALA A 123 13.58 4.19 12.58
N HIS A 124 13.05 3.00 12.30
CA HIS A 124 13.20 1.79 13.13
C HIS A 124 14.24 0.83 12.53
N LYS A 125 15.51 1.26 12.57
CA LYS A 125 16.64 0.46 12.03
C LYS A 125 16.68 -0.93 12.66
N GLY A 126 16.84 -1.97 11.85
CA GLY A 126 16.95 -3.35 12.33
C GLY A 126 15.64 -4.00 12.78
N LEU A 127 14.51 -3.30 12.84
CA LEU A 127 13.27 -3.84 13.43
C LEU A 127 12.83 -5.17 12.79
N CYS A 128 12.74 -5.21 11.46
CA CYS A 128 12.40 -6.44 10.73
C CYS A 128 13.44 -7.56 10.94
N TYR A 129 14.72 -7.21 11.03
CA TYR A 129 15.80 -8.18 11.24
C TYR A 129 15.72 -8.78 12.64
N GLU A 130 15.57 -7.95 13.68
CA GLU A 130 15.46 -8.41 15.06
C GLU A 130 14.18 -9.21 15.30
N LYS A 131 13.05 -8.81 14.69
CA LYS A 131 11.81 -9.59 14.70
C LYS A 131 12.02 -11.00 14.15
N ALA A 132 12.58 -11.12 12.95
CA ALA A 132 12.83 -12.41 12.31
C ALA A 132 13.84 -13.26 13.10
N LYS A 133 14.87 -12.63 13.67
CA LYS A 133 15.88 -13.30 14.50
C LYS A 133 15.29 -13.86 15.79
N LYS A 134 14.43 -13.11 16.49
CA LYS A 134 13.72 -13.61 17.68
C LYS A 134 12.81 -14.80 17.36
N GLN A 135 12.23 -14.83 16.16
CA GLN A 135 11.43 -15.95 15.67
C GLN A 135 12.28 -17.09 15.07
N GLU A 136 13.61 -16.94 15.06
CA GLU A 136 14.57 -17.88 14.50
C GLU A 136 14.30 -18.22 13.02
N ILE A 137 13.90 -17.22 12.24
CA ILE A 137 13.67 -17.33 10.81
C ILE A 137 14.93 -16.94 10.05
N VAL A 138 15.19 -17.64 8.94
CA VAL A 138 16.30 -17.28 8.04
C VAL A 138 16.08 -15.88 7.51
N THR A 139 17.11 -15.04 7.57
CA THR A 139 17.06 -13.68 7.01
C THR A 139 17.99 -13.54 5.83
N GLY A 140 17.65 -12.63 4.92
CA GLY A 140 18.52 -12.28 3.81
C GLY A 140 18.31 -10.84 3.37
N ARG A 141 19.37 -10.17 2.92
CA ARG A 141 19.28 -8.90 2.21
C ARG A 141 19.36 -9.12 0.70
N LEU A 142 18.76 -8.20 -0.06
CA LEU A 142 18.92 -8.14 -1.51
C LEU A 142 20.39 -7.84 -1.89
N PRO A 143 20.88 -8.28 -3.06
CA PRO A 143 22.29 -8.16 -3.46
C PRO A 143 22.72 -6.74 -3.88
N LEU A 144 22.10 -5.70 -3.33
CA LEU A 144 22.32 -4.30 -3.69
C LEU A 144 23.74 -3.83 -3.33
N LYS A 145 24.53 -3.53 -4.35
CA LYS A 145 25.88 -2.98 -4.19
C LYS A 145 25.80 -1.48 -3.88
N LYS A 146 26.78 -0.96 -3.14
CA LYS A 146 26.78 0.46 -2.70
C LYS A 146 26.87 1.40 -3.90
N GLU A 147 27.55 0.95 -4.95
CA GLU A 147 27.79 1.65 -6.20
C GLU A 147 26.50 1.78 -7.04
N ASP A 148 25.52 0.89 -6.81
CA ASP A 148 24.23 0.91 -7.53
C ASP A 148 23.26 1.96 -6.97
N LEU A 149 23.59 2.58 -5.83
CA LEU A 149 22.74 3.47 -5.03
C LEU A 149 23.25 4.92 -5.07
N TYR A 150 23.09 5.60 -6.21
CA TYR A 150 23.52 7.00 -6.35
C TYR A 150 22.56 7.96 -5.65
N GLY A 151 23.11 8.90 -4.88
CA GLY A 151 22.33 9.89 -4.10
C GLY A 151 21.43 9.30 -3.00
N ALA A 152 21.38 7.97 -2.86
CA ALA A 152 20.54 7.30 -1.88
C ALA A 152 21.30 7.17 -0.56
N HIS A 153 20.91 7.97 0.44
CA HIS A 153 21.43 7.88 1.80
C HIS A 153 21.08 6.57 2.54
N SER A 154 20.29 5.68 1.92
CA SER A 154 19.87 4.42 2.53
C SER A 154 19.68 3.28 1.51
N LYS A 155 20.17 2.10 1.91
CA LYS A 155 19.97 0.81 1.24
C LYS A 155 18.54 0.26 1.42
N VAL A 156 17.74 0.87 2.29
CA VAL A 156 16.35 0.47 2.56
C VAL A 156 15.45 0.92 1.40
N LEU A 157 14.65 -0.02 0.90
CA LEU A 157 13.69 0.19 -0.18
C LEU A 157 12.26 0.16 0.38
N ALA A 158 11.33 0.82 -0.31
CA ALA A 158 9.91 0.70 0.02
C ALA A 158 9.38 -0.70 -0.33
N THR A 159 8.33 -1.16 0.35
CA THR A 159 7.73 -2.49 0.21
C THR A 159 7.43 -2.83 -1.25
N ASN A 160 6.84 -1.90 -2.01
CA ASN A 160 6.53 -2.13 -3.42
C ASN A 160 7.77 -2.29 -4.32
N HIS A 161 8.89 -1.65 -3.99
CA HIS A 161 10.13 -1.79 -4.77
C HIS A 161 10.82 -3.12 -4.49
N VAL A 162 10.81 -3.57 -3.23
CA VAL A 162 11.27 -4.93 -2.88
C VAL A 162 10.41 -5.94 -3.63
N PHE A 163 9.09 -5.78 -3.62
CA PHE A 163 8.17 -6.64 -4.34
C PHE A 163 8.44 -6.67 -5.86
N ASP A 164 8.65 -5.51 -6.51
CA ASP A 164 8.98 -5.43 -7.94
C ASP A 164 10.30 -6.15 -8.27
N ILE A 165 11.33 -6.02 -7.43
CA ILE A 165 12.58 -6.79 -7.57
C ILE A 165 12.31 -8.29 -7.54
N LEU A 166 11.55 -8.76 -6.54
CA LEU A 166 11.24 -10.18 -6.39
C LEU A 166 10.52 -10.73 -7.61
N VAL A 167 9.43 -10.09 -8.02
CA VAL A 167 8.60 -10.56 -9.15
C VAL A 167 9.38 -10.55 -10.46
N ARG A 168 10.27 -9.58 -10.69
CA ARG A 168 11.16 -9.59 -11.85
C ARG A 168 12.17 -10.74 -11.78
N ALA A 169 12.76 -11.00 -10.62
CA ALA A 169 13.70 -12.10 -10.45
C ALA A 169 13.02 -13.44 -10.72
N MET A 170 11.79 -13.63 -10.25
CA MET A 170 10.98 -14.83 -10.54
C MET A 170 10.80 -15.07 -12.03
N GLY A 171 10.54 -14.01 -12.81
CA GLY A 171 10.48 -14.07 -14.28
C GLY A 171 11.83 -14.28 -14.98
N ASN A 172 12.94 -14.16 -14.24
CA ASN A 172 14.32 -14.38 -14.72
C ASN A 172 14.97 -15.62 -14.07
N GLY A 173 14.15 -16.63 -13.74
CA GLY A 173 14.63 -17.90 -13.17
C GLY A 173 15.07 -17.80 -11.71
N GLY A 174 14.62 -16.77 -10.99
CA GLY A 174 14.97 -16.52 -9.58
C GLY A 174 16.21 -15.66 -9.38
N ASP A 175 16.94 -15.29 -10.43
CA ASP A 175 18.21 -14.56 -10.33
C ASP A 175 17.98 -13.07 -9.97
N LEU A 176 18.36 -12.69 -8.75
CA LEU A 176 18.19 -11.33 -8.23
C LEU A 176 19.23 -10.37 -8.81
N GLU A 177 20.46 -10.83 -9.06
CA GLU A 177 21.54 -10.01 -9.59
C GLU A 177 21.23 -9.52 -11.03
N LYS A 178 20.49 -10.31 -11.81
CA LYS A 178 20.03 -9.92 -13.14
C LYS A 178 19.06 -8.75 -13.16
N VAL A 179 18.30 -8.54 -12.08
CA VAL A 179 17.15 -7.61 -12.08
C VAL A 179 17.31 -6.43 -11.14
N GLU A 180 18.18 -6.53 -10.14
CA GLU A 180 18.31 -5.55 -9.06
C GLU A 180 18.45 -4.11 -9.58
N LYS A 181 19.34 -3.86 -10.56
CA LYS A 181 19.60 -2.52 -11.09
C LYS A 181 18.42 -1.96 -11.88
N LYS A 182 17.70 -2.82 -12.61
CA LYS A 182 16.57 -2.44 -13.47
C LYS A 182 15.29 -2.16 -12.67
N ALA A 183 15.20 -2.71 -11.47
CA ALA A 183 14.05 -2.60 -10.58
C ALA A 183 14.20 -1.48 -9.53
N LEU A 184 15.40 -0.91 -9.37
CA LEU A 184 15.59 0.27 -8.52
C LEU A 184 14.76 1.46 -9.03
N PRO A 185 14.19 2.28 -8.14
CA PRO A 185 13.58 3.56 -8.52
C PRO A 185 14.58 4.40 -9.31
N PRO A 186 14.17 5.13 -10.37
CA PRO A 186 15.08 5.96 -11.17
C PRO A 186 16.01 6.84 -10.33
N ARG A 187 15.46 7.52 -9.32
CA ARG A 187 16.20 8.37 -8.35
C ARG A 187 17.26 7.65 -7.50
N LYS A 188 17.26 6.32 -7.47
CA LYS A 188 18.24 5.50 -6.75
C LYS A 188 19.29 4.86 -7.68
N ARG A 189 19.23 5.07 -8.99
CA ARG A 189 20.14 4.44 -9.96
C ARG A 189 21.40 5.28 -10.17
N ALA A 190 22.54 4.60 -10.30
CA ALA A 190 23.86 5.15 -10.67
C ALA A 190 23.87 6.26 -11.74
N ASN A 191 23.03 6.13 -12.78
CA ASN A 191 23.09 6.97 -13.96
C ASN A 191 21.93 8.00 -14.05
N TRP A 192 21.30 8.38 -12.93
CA TRP A 192 20.19 9.33 -12.96
C TRP A 192 20.67 10.78 -13.15
N THR A 193 20.23 11.43 -14.22
CA THR A 193 20.66 12.77 -14.64
C THR A 193 19.69 13.90 -14.28
N GLY A 194 18.74 13.66 -13.36
CA GLY A 194 17.79 14.69 -12.93
C GLY A 194 16.68 14.96 -13.96
N GLY A 195 15.58 14.24 -13.85
CA GLY A 195 14.34 14.51 -14.60
C GLY A 195 13.13 14.45 -13.67
N ASP A 196 12.10 15.25 -13.95
CA ASP A 196 10.85 15.39 -13.17
C ASP A 196 10.29 14.02 -12.74
N ASP A 197 10.38 13.74 -11.44
CA ASP A 197 10.09 12.45 -10.80
C ASP A 197 8.60 12.27 -10.55
N ARG A 198 7.81 12.15 -11.62
CA ARG A 198 6.40 11.70 -11.55
C ARG A 198 6.28 10.18 -11.67
N GLY A 199 7.16 9.44 -10.98
CA GLY A 199 6.91 8.07 -10.54
C GLY A 199 5.99 8.06 -9.30
N PRO A 200 5.36 6.93 -8.94
CA PRO A 200 4.13 6.89 -8.12
C PRO A 200 4.26 7.32 -6.65
N SER A 201 5.35 7.97 -6.25
CA SER A 201 5.52 8.50 -4.90
C SER A 201 4.91 9.89 -4.69
N SER A 202 4.46 10.59 -5.73
CA SER A 202 3.86 11.92 -5.61
C SER A 202 2.80 12.18 -6.69
N MET A 203 1.60 11.64 -6.50
CA MET A 203 0.39 12.16 -7.15
C MET A 203 -0.49 12.81 -6.07
N PRO A 204 -1.08 13.99 -6.33
CA PRO A 204 -1.93 14.64 -5.35
C PRO A 204 -3.15 13.79 -5.06
N ILE A 205 -3.57 13.80 -3.79
CA ILE A 205 -4.82 13.19 -3.32
C ILE A 205 -5.95 13.75 -4.18
N ARG A 206 -6.51 12.92 -5.09
CA ARG A 206 -7.77 13.27 -5.75
C ARG A 206 -8.84 13.20 -4.66
N LYS A 207 -9.26 14.37 -4.15
CA LYS A 207 -10.43 14.48 -3.26
C LYS A 207 -11.59 13.75 -3.94
N GLN A 208 -11.96 12.58 -3.43
CA GLN A 208 -13.24 12.00 -3.76
C GLN A 208 -14.30 12.97 -3.22
N LYS A 209 -15.11 13.52 -4.12
CA LYS A 209 -16.32 14.25 -3.76
C LYS A 209 -17.18 13.29 -2.94
N SER A 210 -17.41 13.63 -1.67
CA SER A 210 -18.47 13.04 -0.87
C SER A 210 -19.79 13.35 -1.54
N GLU A 211 -20.44 12.36 -2.13
CA GLU A 211 -21.85 12.44 -2.46
C GLU A 211 -22.64 12.46 -1.14
N LYS A 212 -23.53 13.46 -0.99
CA LYS A 212 -24.41 13.58 0.16
C LYS A 212 -25.44 12.44 0.13
N PRO A 213 -25.88 11.92 1.29
CA PRO A 213 -26.96 10.95 1.33
C PRO A 213 -28.28 11.67 0.99
N ASP A 214 -29.05 11.07 0.09
CA ASP A 214 -30.39 11.50 -0.29
C ASP A 214 -31.38 10.94 0.75
N GLU A 215 -31.93 11.82 1.57
CA GLU A 215 -33.09 11.54 2.41
C GLU A 215 -34.35 11.86 1.59
N THR A 216 -35.17 10.84 1.37
CA THR A 216 -36.61 10.78 1.72
C THR A 216 -37.41 9.96 0.71
N SER A 217 -38.01 8.89 1.23
CA SER A 217 -39.19 8.23 0.68
C SER A 217 -40.45 8.96 1.17
N ALA A 218 -41.32 9.42 0.27
CA ALA A 218 -42.77 9.51 0.50
C ALA A 218 -43.53 9.78 -0.82
N GLU A 219 -44.23 8.74 -1.26
CA GLU A 219 -45.61 8.70 -1.78
C GLU A 219 -46.15 9.62 -2.90
N SER A 220 -46.72 8.91 -3.88
CA SER A 220 -48.06 9.08 -4.49
C SER A 220 -48.25 9.89 -5.79
N ASP A 221 -48.64 9.13 -6.81
CA ASP A 221 -49.67 9.39 -7.84
C ASP A 221 -50.16 10.83 -8.09
N ARG A 222 -50.05 11.31 -9.34
CA ARG A 222 -51.17 11.45 -10.30
C ARG A 222 -50.80 12.32 -11.52
N ASN A 223 -51.13 11.76 -12.68
CA ASN A 223 -51.66 12.39 -13.90
C ASN A 223 -50.77 13.26 -14.81
N SER A 224 -50.62 12.80 -16.05
CA SER A 224 -50.26 13.55 -17.28
C SER A 224 -51.37 14.57 -17.67
N PRO A 225 -51.33 15.27 -18.84
CA PRO A 225 -50.25 15.49 -19.82
C PRO A 225 -50.11 16.99 -20.21
N GLU A 226 -49.10 17.35 -21.02
CA GLU A 226 -49.31 17.86 -22.39
C GLU A 226 -48.07 18.58 -22.99
N LEU A 227 -47.78 18.13 -24.21
CA LEU A 227 -47.45 18.90 -25.42
C LEU A 227 -46.22 19.82 -25.43
N GLY A 228 -45.21 19.35 -26.17
CA GLY A 228 -44.15 20.19 -26.69
C GLY A 228 -44.57 21.03 -27.87
N VAL A 229 -43.75 22.04 -28.18
CA VAL A 229 -43.56 22.59 -29.52
C VAL A 229 -42.09 22.95 -29.67
N ALA A 230 -41.56 22.57 -30.83
CA ALA A 230 -40.22 22.84 -31.32
C ALA A 230 -40.10 24.24 -31.93
N GLY A 231 -38.87 24.75 -32.02
CA GLY A 231 -38.52 25.89 -32.88
C GLY A 231 -37.21 26.54 -32.42
N LYS A 232 -36.06 26.15 -32.98
CA LYS A 232 -35.39 26.79 -34.15
C LYS A 232 -34.63 28.06 -33.76
N GLU A 233 -33.29 27.98 -33.77
CA GLU A 233 -32.39 28.50 -34.83
C GLU A 233 -32.01 29.97 -34.60
N GLY A 234 -30.71 30.28 -34.63
CA GLY A 234 -30.23 31.65 -34.50
C GLY A 234 -28.72 31.76 -34.31
N GLU A 235 -28.01 31.65 -35.43
CA GLU A 235 -26.58 31.81 -35.66
C GLU A 235 -26.00 33.22 -35.35
N ARG A 236 -24.65 33.25 -35.14
CA ARG A 236 -23.66 34.31 -35.51
C ARG A 236 -23.68 35.63 -34.71
N ALA A 237 -22.60 36.40 -34.56
CA ALA A 237 -21.15 36.32 -34.81
C ALA A 237 -20.53 37.57 -34.12
N ALA A 238 -19.36 37.44 -33.49
CA ALA A 238 -18.06 38.07 -33.87
C ALA A 238 -17.85 39.59 -33.63
N GLY A 239 -16.69 39.89 -33.04
CA GLY A 239 -15.93 41.16 -33.12
C GLY A 239 -16.25 42.19 -32.04
N ALA A 240 -15.35 43.00 -31.50
CA ALA A 240 -13.91 43.21 -31.68
C ALA A 240 -13.39 44.06 -30.49
N ASP A 241 -12.08 43.99 -30.23
CA ASP A 241 -11.22 44.92 -29.45
C ASP A 241 -11.23 46.35 -30.11
N PRO A 242 -10.57 47.45 -29.63
CA PRO A 242 -9.70 47.63 -28.45
C PRO A 242 -9.82 48.98 -27.66
N GLY A 243 -9.06 49.07 -26.57
CA GLY A 243 -8.26 50.26 -26.25
C GLY A 243 -8.78 51.23 -25.17
N GLY A 244 -7.88 51.64 -24.26
CA GLY A 244 -8.09 52.81 -23.40
C GLY A 244 -7.28 52.80 -22.11
N GLU A 245 -6.12 53.48 -22.14
CA GLU A 245 -5.25 53.79 -21.01
C GLU A 245 -5.93 54.64 -19.92
N SER A 246 -5.45 54.54 -18.67
CA SER A 246 -4.77 55.62 -17.94
C SER A 246 -5.02 55.68 -16.42
N LYS A 247 -3.91 55.94 -15.71
CA LYS A 247 -3.72 56.76 -14.49
C LYS A 247 -4.30 56.28 -13.15
N GLU A 248 -3.41 55.91 -12.21
CA GLU A 248 -2.74 56.75 -11.19
C GLU A 248 -3.60 56.92 -9.93
N GLY A 249 -3.00 56.57 -8.78
CA GLY A 249 -3.15 57.38 -7.58
C GLY A 249 -3.79 56.72 -6.35
N SER A 250 -2.95 56.61 -5.31
CA SER A 250 -3.27 56.97 -3.91
C SER A 250 -3.72 55.87 -2.94
N THR A 251 -2.84 55.62 -1.96
CA THR A 251 -3.06 55.61 -0.48
C THR A 251 -4.33 54.93 0.06
N THR A 252 -4.31 54.01 1.02
CA THR A 252 -3.95 54.21 2.45
C THR A 252 -3.96 52.87 3.21
N ALA A 253 -3.23 52.83 4.31
CA ALA A 253 -3.25 51.78 5.33
C ALA A 253 -4.63 51.58 6.01
N GLY A 254 -4.84 50.39 6.60
CA GLY A 254 -5.94 50.15 7.55
C GLY A 254 -6.26 48.67 7.79
N ASP A 255 -5.63 48.13 8.84
CA ASP A 255 -6.17 47.25 9.89
C ASP A 255 -7.03 45.99 9.60
N ASN A 256 -6.56 44.92 10.27
CA ASN A 256 -7.30 43.90 11.03
C ASN A 256 -8.30 42.98 10.30
N ASN A 257 -7.93 41.69 10.21
CA ASN A 257 -8.84 40.67 10.76
C ASN A 257 -8.07 39.47 11.33
N GLU A 258 -8.27 39.25 12.62
CA GLU A 258 -7.87 38.05 13.36
C GLU A 258 -8.72 36.83 12.96
N LYS A 259 -8.11 35.66 13.15
CA LYS A 259 -8.72 34.38 13.57
C LYS A 259 -9.87 33.81 12.75
N SER A 260 -9.55 32.71 12.08
CA SER A 260 -10.27 31.46 12.29
C SER A 260 -9.26 30.36 12.63
N GLY A 261 -9.37 29.83 13.85
CA GLY A 261 -8.47 28.83 14.39
C GLY A 261 -8.64 27.48 13.70
N GLU A 262 -7.55 26.95 13.16
CA GLU A 262 -7.42 25.53 12.89
C GLU A 262 -7.23 24.82 14.23
N GLY A 263 -8.26 24.06 14.65
CA GLY A 263 -8.15 23.07 15.71
C GLY A 263 -7.28 21.91 15.24
N GLY A 264 -5.97 22.13 15.13
CA GLY A 264 -4.98 21.06 15.13
C GLY A 264 -4.81 20.61 16.58
N GLU A 265 -5.34 19.44 16.92
CA GLU A 265 -5.05 18.77 18.18
C GLU A 265 -3.53 18.61 18.29
N LYS A 266 -2.89 19.39 19.17
CA LYS A 266 -1.47 19.22 19.50
C LYS A 266 -1.36 17.92 20.27
N VAL A 267 -1.09 16.84 19.56
CA VAL A 267 -0.62 15.59 20.16
C VAL A 267 0.67 15.89 20.93
N ASP A 268 0.69 15.51 22.20
CA ASP A 268 1.85 15.65 23.07
C ASP A 268 2.97 14.72 22.56
N ALA A 269 4.13 15.29 22.24
CA ALA A 269 5.27 14.56 21.70
C ALA A 269 5.73 13.42 22.64
N GLY A 270 5.57 13.58 23.96
CA GLY A 270 5.91 12.52 24.92
C GLY A 270 5.00 11.30 24.82
N VAL A 271 3.73 11.51 24.49
CA VAL A 271 2.73 10.42 24.32
C VAL A 271 2.97 9.66 23.02
N GLU A 272 3.42 10.34 21.95
CA GLU A 272 3.79 9.66 20.70
C GLU A 272 5.04 8.78 20.86
N GLU A 273 6.06 9.24 21.58
CA GLU A 273 7.29 8.47 21.82
C GLU A 273 7.02 7.18 22.62
N GLU A 274 6.26 7.27 23.72
CA GLU A 274 5.89 6.11 24.54
C GLU A 274 5.07 5.08 23.75
N LYS A 275 4.16 5.55 22.89
CA LYS A 275 3.35 4.70 22.01
C LYS A 275 4.21 3.97 20.98
N ILE A 276 5.21 4.65 20.41
CA ILE A 276 6.16 4.05 19.47
C ILE A 276 6.98 2.96 20.16
N GLU A 277 7.52 3.24 21.34
CA GLU A 277 8.32 2.26 22.10
C GLU A 277 7.50 1.01 22.46
N THR A 278 6.27 1.22 22.94
CA THR A 278 5.31 0.14 23.22
C THR A 278 5.01 -0.68 21.97
N GLY A 279 4.82 -0.03 20.82
CA GLY A 279 4.60 -0.70 19.54
C GLY A 279 5.81 -1.52 19.07
N VAL A 280 7.03 -1.02 19.27
CA VAL A 280 8.27 -1.75 18.92
C VAL A 280 8.39 -2.99 19.78
N LYS A 281 8.14 -2.86 21.08
CA LYS A 281 8.16 -4.00 22.00
C LYS A 281 7.13 -5.06 21.60
N ARG A 282 5.89 -4.66 21.30
CA ARG A 282 4.84 -5.56 20.77
C ARG A 282 5.30 -6.32 19.52
N VAL A 283 5.87 -5.63 18.53
CA VAL A 283 6.35 -6.26 17.29
C VAL A 283 7.43 -7.30 17.56
N LEU A 284 8.32 -7.02 18.51
CA LEU A 284 9.45 -7.88 18.81
C LEU A 284 9.07 -9.06 19.72
N ASP A 285 8.14 -8.87 20.65
CA ASP A 285 7.78 -9.88 21.65
C ASP A 285 6.65 -10.79 21.15
N ASP A 286 5.61 -10.21 20.54
CA ASP A 286 4.43 -10.95 20.08
C ASP A 286 4.54 -11.36 18.60
N GLY A 287 5.47 -10.74 17.86
CA GLY A 287 5.64 -10.95 16.42
C GLY A 287 4.51 -10.30 15.62
N CYS A 288 3.34 -10.94 15.61
CA CYS A 288 2.11 -10.41 15.04
C CYS A 288 1.04 -10.25 16.15
N ARG A 289 0.00 -9.45 15.90
CA ARG A 289 -1.07 -9.26 16.90
C ARG A 289 -1.68 -10.62 17.26
N GLU A 290 -1.71 -10.97 18.55
CA GLU A 290 -2.57 -12.06 19.02
C GLU A 290 -4.02 -11.67 18.76
N GLU A 291 -4.85 -12.62 18.30
CA GLU A 291 -6.29 -12.38 18.24
C GLU A 291 -6.77 -12.09 19.66
N THR A 292 -7.22 -10.86 19.93
CA THR A 292 -8.08 -10.63 21.07
C THR A 292 -9.33 -11.47 20.82
N SER A 293 -9.45 -12.57 21.56
CA SER A 293 -10.54 -13.53 21.46
C SER A 293 -11.88 -12.83 21.71
N SER A 294 -12.49 -12.30 20.67
CA SER A 294 -13.84 -11.73 20.72
C SER A 294 -14.56 -11.88 19.38
N SER A 295 -14.73 -13.12 18.92
CA SER A 295 -15.96 -13.59 18.26
C SER A 295 -15.80 -15.05 17.82
N GLY A 296 -15.94 -15.97 18.77
CA GLY A 296 -16.19 -17.37 18.46
C GLY A 296 -17.59 -17.55 17.88
N LEU A 297 -17.80 -17.25 16.60
CA LEU A 297 -19.05 -17.58 15.88
C LEU A 297 -18.85 -18.07 14.43
N ASP A 298 -17.71 -17.84 13.78
CA ASP A 298 -17.56 -18.20 12.35
C ASP A 298 -16.90 -19.56 12.05
N ALA A 299 -16.40 -20.27 13.06
CA ALA A 299 -15.77 -21.58 12.87
C ALA A 299 -16.77 -22.75 12.70
N LYS A 300 -18.07 -22.55 12.95
CA LYS A 300 -19.08 -23.65 12.92
C LYS A 300 -19.90 -23.77 11.64
N ARG A 301 -19.77 -22.86 10.66
CA ARG A 301 -20.56 -22.93 9.41
C ARG A 301 -19.93 -23.77 8.29
N ARG A 302 -18.71 -24.30 8.46
CA ARG A 302 -18.01 -25.07 7.41
C ARG A 302 -18.10 -26.59 7.53
N ASN A 303 -18.80 -27.15 8.53
CA ASN A 303 -18.82 -28.61 8.75
C ASN A 303 -20.20 -29.28 8.67
N SER A 304 -21.17 -28.70 7.96
CA SER A 304 -22.52 -29.28 7.82
C SER A 304 -23.03 -29.44 6.39
N GLN A 305 -22.15 -29.45 5.38
CA GLN A 305 -22.52 -29.73 3.99
C GLN A 305 -21.63 -30.84 3.40
N SER A 306 -21.69 -32.02 4.00
CA SER A 306 -21.23 -33.27 3.37
C SER A 306 -21.97 -34.46 3.99
N ALA A 307 -23.28 -34.52 3.77
CA ALA A 307 -24.07 -35.72 3.94
C ALA A 307 -25.18 -35.68 2.88
N GLY A 308 -24.91 -36.26 1.71
CA GLY A 308 -25.95 -36.57 0.73
C GLY A 308 -26.67 -37.85 1.15
N PRO A 309 -27.96 -38.01 0.82
CA PRO A 309 -28.71 -39.21 1.17
C PRO A 309 -28.35 -40.38 0.24
N GLU A 310 -28.43 -41.59 0.80
CA GLU A 310 -28.31 -42.90 0.14
C GLU A 310 -29.32 -43.13 -0.99
#